data_AF-A0A356AMT0-F1
#
_entry.id   AF-A0A356AMT0-F1
#
_cell.length_a   1.000
_cell.length_b   1.000
_cell.length_c   1.000
_cell.angle_alpha   90.00
_cell.angle_beta   90.00
_cell.angle_gamma   90.00
#
_symmetry.space_group_name_H-M   'P 1'
#
loop_
_entity.id
_entity.type
_entity.pdbx_description
1 polymer ?
#
loop_
_entity_poly.entity_id
_entity_poly.type
_entity_poly.pdbx_seq_one_letter_code
_entity_poly.pdbx_strand_id
1 'polypeptide(L)'
;MKDRVISAFTLVTFLAAIVIFNHSFPLALNIAIALVSVLAVYEIVLALGISKKYMLVIPSLVFSAVLFFLPGGMDGIWCKIAYYLYTVVLFAAVVGYHRTVSFRKVAVVYSMSLMIPSMLGTLISLREFDSYHGMFYTIVAIFSAWISDMGAFFAGSLWGTHKLCPQISP
;
A
#
# COMPACT_ATOMS: atom_id res chain seq x y z
N MET A 1 -20.63 -14.23 12.59
CA MET A 1 -21.14 -12.83 12.52
C MET A 1 -20.48 -11.94 13.56
N LYS A 2 -20.41 -12.35 14.84
CA LYS A 2 -19.72 -11.60 15.91
C LYS A 2 -18.30 -11.15 15.52
N ASP A 3 -17.48 -12.07 15.01
CA ASP A 3 -16.07 -11.76 14.64
C ASP A 3 -15.94 -10.70 13.55
N ARG A 4 -16.85 -10.71 12.56
CA ARG A 4 -16.86 -9.72 11.47
C ARG A 4 -17.26 -8.32 11.95
N VAL A 5 -18.19 -8.24 12.89
CA VAL A 5 -18.62 -6.97 13.48
C VAL A 5 -17.51 -6.42 14.37
N ILE A 6 -16.87 -7.28 15.18
CA ILE A 6 -15.75 -6.89 16.03
C ILE A 6 -14.59 -6.37 15.16
N SER A 7 -14.20 -7.06 14.09
CA SER A 7 -13.13 -6.60 13.20
C SER A 7 -13.42 -5.24 12.57
N ALA A 8 -14.66 -5.01 12.13
CA ALA A 8 -15.07 -3.73 11.56
C ALA A 8 -14.99 -2.60 12.61
N PHE A 9 -15.51 -2.85 13.82
CA PHE A 9 -15.47 -1.90 14.91
C PHE A 9 -14.03 -1.57 15.33
N THR A 10 -13.15 -2.58 15.40
CA THR A 10 -11.73 -2.37 15.71
C THR A 10 -11.04 -1.52 14.66
N LEU A 11 -11.33 -1.72 13.37
CA LEU A 11 -10.73 -0.94 12.29
C LEU A 11 -11.15 0.54 12.36
N VAL A 12 -12.45 0.79 12.54
CA VAL A 12 -12.98 2.16 12.66
C VAL A 12 -12.41 2.86 13.89
N THR A 13 -12.35 2.17 15.03
CA THR A 13 -11.78 2.72 16.27
C THR A 13 -10.29 3.01 16.12
N PHE A 14 -9.54 2.10 15.48
CA PHE A 14 -8.13 2.28 15.20
C PHE A 14 -7.87 3.50 14.29
N LEU A 15 -8.66 3.64 13.21
CA LEU A 15 -8.56 4.79 12.32
C LEU A 15 -8.92 6.10 13.04
N ALA A 16 -9.96 6.11 13.87
CA ALA A 16 -10.32 7.25 14.70
C ALA A 16 -9.19 7.64 15.68
N ALA A 17 -8.52 6.66 16.27
CA ALA A 17 -7.37 6.91 17.15
C ALA A 17 -6.22 7.59 16.38
N ILE A 18 -5.89 7.13 15.17
CA ILE A 18 -4.83 7.76 14.34
C ILE A 18 -5.16 9.24 14.06
N VAL A 19 -6.43 9.54 13.78
CA VAL A 19 -6.90 10.90 13.51
C VAL A 19 -6.79 11.79 14.76
N ILE A 20 -7.34 11.33 15.89
CA ILE A 20 -7.40 12.11 17.14
C ILE A 20 -5.99 12.36 17.68
N PHE A 21 -5.12 11.34 17.64
CA PHE A 21 -3.75 11.43 18.15
C PHE A 21 -2.74 11.94 17.12
N ASN A 22 -3.18 12.43 15.96
CA ASN A 22 -2.27 12.88 14.91
C ASN A 22 -1.29 13.97 15.38
N HIS A 23 -1.73 14.88 16.26
CA HIS A 23 -0.87 15.95 16.77
C HIS A 23 0.17 15.42 17.77
N SER A 24 -0.22 14.50 18.65
CA SER A 24 0.67 13.94 19.68
C SER A 24 1.61 12.87 19.15
N PHE A 25 1.15 12.07 18.18
CA PHE A 25 1.91 10.97 17.59
C PHE A 25 1.67 10.86 16.06
N PRO A 26 2.25 11.76 15.26
CA PRO A 26 2.13 11.74 13.79
C PRO A 26 2.62 10.41 13.19
N LEU A 27 3.57 9.73 13.82
CA LEU A 27 4.11 8.45 13.35
C LEU A 27 3.05 7.33 13.32
N ALA A 28 1.90 7.47 13.98
CA ALA A 28 0.82 6.49 13.96
C ALA A 28 0.38 6.14 12.53
N LEU A 29 0.14 7.15 11.69
CA LEU A 29 -0.28 6.95 10.30
C LEU A 29 0.83 6.27 9.49
N ASN A 30 2.09 6.69 9.67
CA ASN A 30 3.24 6.12 8.97
C ASN A 30 3.39 4.63 9.30
N ILE A 31 3.23 4.24 10.57
CA ILE A 31 3.27 2.84 11.01
C ILE A 31 2.10 2.05 10.42
N ALA A 32 0.88 2.58 10.48
CA ALA A 32 -0.29 1.91 9.91
C ALA A 32 -0.14 1.67 8.41
N ILE A 33 0.30 2.68 7.66
CA ILE A 33 0.56 2.57 6.22
C ILE A 33 1.71 1.61 5.93
N ALA A 34 2.79 1.63 6.72
CA ALA A 34 3.90 0.69 6.59
C ALA A 34 3.43 -0.77 6.75
N LEU A 35 2.59 -1.04 7.76
CA LEU A 35 2.03 -2.36 7.99
C LEU A 35 1.16 -2.81 6.82
N VAL A 36 0.23 -1.97 6.37
CA VAL A 36 -0.63 -2.28 5.21
C VAL A 36 0.19 -2.51 3.94
N SER A 37 1.19 -1.67 3.69
CA SER A 37 2.10 -1.78 2.55
C SER A 37 2.87 -3.10 2.53
N VAL A 38 3.49 -3.48 3.65
CA VAL A 38 4.23 -4.75 3.77
C VAL A 38 3.31 -5.95 3.58
N LEU A 39 2.12 -5.93 4.19
CA LEU A 39 1.13 -7.01 4.05
C LEU A 39 0.67 -7.15 2.59
N ALA A 40 0.35 -6.04 1.93
CA ALA A 40 -0.05 -6.05 0.53
C ALA A 40 1.05 -6.58 -0.41
N VAL A 41 2.30 -6.14 -0.23
CA VAL A 41 3.44 -6.66 -1.01
C VAL A 41 3.68 -8.14 -0.71
N TYR A 42 3.52 -8.55 0.55
CA TYR A 42 3.66 -9.96 0.95
C TYR A 42 2.58 -10.85 0.33
N GLU A 43 1.34 -10.40 0.24
CA GLU A 43 0.27 -11.12 -0.44
C GLU A 43 0.57 -11.33 -1.93
N ILE A 44 1.14 -10.33 -2.61
CA ILE A 44 1.60 -10.47 -4.00
C ILE A 44 2.70 -11.54 -4.12
N VAL A 45 3.68 -11.52 -3.21
CA VAL A 45 4.75 -12.52 -3.16
C VAL A 45 4.21 -13.94 -2.96
N LEU A 46 3.21 -14.09 -2.07
CA LEU A 46 2.52 -15.36 -1.83
C LEU A 46 1.74 -15.82 -3.07
N ALA A 47 0.96 -14.95 -3.70
CA ALA A 47 0.19 -15.24 -4.89
C ALA A 47 1.08 -15.69 -6.08
N LEU A 48 2.29 -15.16 -6.18
CA LEU A 48 3.27 -15.54 -7.20
C LEU A 48 4.02 -16.85 -6.89
N GLY A 49 3.91 -17.37 -5.66
CA GLY A 49 4.55 -18.61 -5.22
C GLY A 49 6.08 -18.53 -5.16
N ILE A 50 6.63 -17.36 -4.83
CA ILE A 50 8.09 -17.11 -4.79
C ILE A 50 8.62 -16.78 -3.39
N SER A 51 7.82 -17.02 -2.34
CA SER A 51 8.13 -16.69 -0.95
C SER A 51 9.49 -17.23 -0.46
N LYS A 52 9.97 -18.34 -1.03
CA LYS A 52 11.27 -18.95 -0.70
C LYS A 52 12.49 -18.25 -1.32
N LYS A 53 12.30 -17.25 -2.19
CA LYS A 53 13.38 -16.53 -2.88
C LYS A 53 13.76 -15.28 -2.09
N TYR A 54 14.48 -15.48 -0.99
CA TYR A 54 14.77 -14.44 -0.01
C TYR A 54 15.48 -13.20 -0.59
N MET A 55 16.37 -13.34 -1.59
CA MET A 55 17.02 -12.18 -2.23
C MET A 55 16.06 -11.29 -3.04
N LEU A 56 14.85 -11.76 -3.38
CA LEU A 56 13.79 -10.95 -4.00
C LEU A 56 12.81 -10.42 -2.95
N VAL A 57 12.43 -11.29 -2.01
CA VAL A 57 11.37 -11.01 -1.03
C VAL A 57 11.84 -10.03 0.04
N ILE A 58 13.00 -10.26 0.64
CA ILE A 58 13.49 -9.43 1.76
C ILE A 58 13.66 -7.96 1.33
N PRO A 59 14.36 -7.65 0.22
CA PRO A 59 14.49 -6.26 -0.22
C PRO A 59 13.14 -5.60 -0.54
N SER A 60 12.20 -6.36 -1.12
CA SER A 60 10.84 -5.87 -1.42
C SER A 60 10.07 -5.49 -0.16
N LEU A 61 10.09 -6.35 0.86
CA LEU A 61 9.41 -6.09 2.13
C LEU A 61 10.07 -4.94 2.88
N VAL A 62 11.40 -4.92 2.97
CA VAL A 62 12.15 -3.84 3.63
C VAL A 62 11.87 -2.50 2.94
N PHE A 63 11.93 -2.45 1.61
CA PHE A 63 11.60 -1.25 0.85
C PHE A 63 10.18 -0.77 1.13
N SER A 64 9.20 -1.68 1.11
CA SER A 64 7.79 -1.37 1.36
C SER A 64 7.47 -0.90 2.78
N ALA A 65 8.37 -1.13 3.76
CA ALA A 65 8.22 -0.66 5.15
C ALA A 65 8.96 0.66 5.40
N VAL A 66 10.20 0.76 4.94
CA VAL A 66 11.12 1.86 5.32
C VAL A 66 10.74 3.18 4.66
N LEU A 67 10.13 3.14 3.48
CA LEU A 67 9.82 4.32 2.66
C LEU A 67 9.13 5.45 3.46
N PHE A 68 8.23 5.08 4.36
CA PHE A 68 7.38 6.02 5.12
C PHE A 68 8.07 6.70 6.30
N PHE A 69 9.30 6.31 6.62
CA PHE A 69 10.06 6.85 7.75
C PHE A 69 11.27 7.67 7.29
N LEU A 70 11.46 7.81 5.97
CA LEU A 70 12.61 8.50 5.43
C LEU A 70 12.48 10.03 5.62
N PRO A 71 13.58 10.72 5.97
CA PRO A 71 13.54 12.17 6.13
C PRO A 71 13.19 12.89 4.83
N GLY A 72 12.39 13.96 4.94
CA GLY A 72 11.99 14.78 3.81
C GLY A 72 10.76 14.26 3.04
N GLY A 73 10.05 13.26 3.58
CA GLY A 73 8.82 12.73 3.00
C GLY A 73 9.04 12.02 1.66
N MET A 74 7.96 11.75 0.93
CA MET A 74 8.00 10.99 -0.33
C MET A 74 8.85 11.65 -1.43
N ASP A 75 8.94 12.98 -1.45
CA ASP A 75 9.72 13.74 -2.45
C ASP A 75 11.18 13.98 -2.05
N GLY A 76 11.55 13.58 -0.83
CA GLY A 76 12.88 13.76 -0.26
C GLY A 76 13.97 12.98 -0.99
N ILE A 77 15.21 13.44 -0.86
CA ILE A 77 16.38 12.79 -1.47
C ILE A 77 16.56 11.35 -0.99
N TRP A 78 16.26 11.07 0.29
CA TRP A 78 16.38 9.75 0.88
C TRP A 78 15.40 8.75 0.26
N CYS A 79 14.18 9.17 -0.05
CA CYS A 79 13.24 8.36 -0.81
C CYS A 79 13.78 8.02 -2.18
N LYS A 80 14.28 9.01 -2.94
CA LYS A 80 14.88 8.79 -4.27
C LYS A 80 16.06 7.81 -4.22
N ILE A 81 16.91 7.91 -3.20
CA ILE A 81 18.00 6.96 -2.95
C ILE A 81 17.44 5.56 -2.67
N ALA A 82 16.39 5.43 -1.86
CA ALA A 82 15.76 4.13 -1.57
C ALA A 82 15.18 3.49 -2.84
N TYR A 83 14.48 4.26 -3.70
CA TYR A 83 13.99 3.78 -5.00
C TYR A 83 15.15 3.26 -5.88
N TYR A 84 16.23 4.04 -5.98
CA TYR A 84 17.40 3.66 -6.76
C TYR A 84 18.06 2.39 -6.21
N LEU A 85 18.33 2.32 -4.90
CA LEU A 85 18.94 1.16 -4.26
C LEU A 85 18.08 -0.10 -4.42
N TYR A 86 16.77 0.02 -4.20
CA TYR A 86 15.84 -1.09 -4.39
C TYR A 86 15.89 -1.60 -5.83
N THR A 87 15.91 -0.69 -6.80
CA THR A 87 16.01 -1.03 -8.23
C THR A 87 17.30 -1.79 -8.53
N VAL A 88 18.46 -1.29 -8.08
CA VAL A 88 19.76 -1.95 -8.27
C VAL A 88 19.78 -3.35 -7.65
N VAL A 89 19.28 -3.49 -6.41
CA VAL A 89 19.22 -4.79 -5.70
C VAL A 89 18.35 -5.78 -6.46
N LEU A 90 17.18 -5.36 -6.96
CA LEU A 90 16.27 -6.22 -7.72
C LEU A 90 16.85 -6.61 -9.08
N PHE A 91 17.51 -5.70 -9.79
CA PHE A 91 18.23 -6.05 -11.02
C PHE A 91 19.35 -7.07 -10.77
N ALA A 92 20.13 -6.90 -9.70
CA ALA A 92 21.13 -7.88 -9.31
C ALA A 92 20.49 -9.25 -8.98
N ALA A 93 19.34 -9.25 -8.29
CA ALA A 93 18.59 -10.47 -8.00
C ALA A 93 18.04 -11.16 -9.26
N VAL A 94 17.62 -10.41 -10.28
CA VAL A 94 17.22 -10.96 -11.60
C VAL A 94 18.39 -11.70 -12.23
N VAL A 95 19.58 -11.10 -12.24
CA VAL A 95 20.80 -11.72 -12.80
C VAL A 95 21.14 -13.01 -12.02
N GLY A 96 21.06 -12.97 -10.69
CA GLY A 96 21.30 -14.15 -9.85
C GLY A 96 20.28 -15.27 -10.02
N TYR A 97 19.00 -14.94 -10.28
CA TYR A 97 17.91 -15.91 -10.39
C TYR A 97 17.43 -16.20 -11.82
N HIS A 98 18.15 -15.74 -12.84
CA HIS A 98 17.73 -15.85 -14.25
C HIS A 98 17.32 -17.27 -14.70
N ARG A 99 17.87 -18.33 -14.07
CA ARG A 99 17.49 -19.73 -14.37
C ARG A 99 16.37 -20.30 -13.51
N THR A 100 16.04 -19.67 -12.38
CA THR A 100 15.13 -20.25 -11.38
C THR A 100 13.81 -19.51 -11.22
N VAL A 101 13.74 -18.25 -11.66
CA VAL A 101 12.53 -17.43 -11.57
C VAL A 101 12.26 -16.82 -12.94
N SER A 102 11.03 -16.96 -13.43
CA SER A 102 10.60 -16.32 -14.66
C SER A 102 10.67 -14.79 -14.52
N PHE A 103 11.21 -14.12 -15.55
CA PHE A 103 11.26 -12.66 -15.63
C PHE A 103 9.89 -12.01 -15.33
N ARG A 104 8.80 -12.63 -15.77
CA ARG A 104 7.43 -12.14 -15.51
C ARG A 104 7.15 -12.01 -14.01
N LYS A 105 7.53 -13.01 -13.21
CA LYS A 105 7.30 -12.98 -11.76
C LYS A 105 8.11 -11.86 -11.10
N VAL A 106 9.38 -11.69 -11.51
CA VAL A 106 10.22 -10.63 -10.97
C VAL A 106 9.70 -9.25 -11.36
N ALA A 107 9.25 -9.08 -12.60
CA ALA A 107 8.66 -7.83 -13.08
C ALA A 107 7.40 -7.45 -12.27
N VAL A 108 6.54 -8.42 -11.94
CA VAL A 108 5.36 -8.18 -11.09
C VAL A 108 5.77 -7.77 -9.67
N VAL A 109 6.72 -8.48 -9.05
CA VAL A 109 7.22 -8.10 -7.71
C VAL A 109 7.83 -6.71 -7.74
N TYR A 110 8.72 -6.44 -8.69
CA TYR A 110 9.36 -5.15 -8.82
C TYR A 110 8.33 -4.02 -8.95
N SER A 111 7.38 -4.16 -9.89
CA SER A 111 6.35 -3.14 -10.12
C SER A 111 5.41 -2.96 -8.93
N MET A 112 4.92 -4.04 -8.31
CA MET A 112 3.98 -3.95 -7.18
C MET A 112 4.65 -3.44 -5.91
N SER A 113 5.89 -3.86 -5.63
CA SER A 113 6.67 -3.34 -4.51
C SER A 113 7.07 -1.88 -4.68
N LEU A 114 7.06 -1.33 -5.89
CA LEU A 114 7.15 0.12 -6.10
C LEU A 114 5.77 0.77 -5.93
N MET A 115 4.79 0.31 -6.71
CA MET A 115 3.50 0.96 -6.85
C MET A 115 2.70 1.01 -5.54
N ILE A 116 2.65 -0.10 -4.79
CA ILE A 116 1.89 -0.18 -3.53
C ILE A 116 2.39 0.86 -2.51
N PRO A 117 3.66 0.84 -2.09
CA PRO A 117 4.14 1.82 -1.12
C PRO A 117 4.12 3.25 -1.67
N SER A 118 4.40 3.48 -2.97
CA SER A 118 4.29 4.82 -3.55
C SER A 118 2.87 5.37 -3.43
N MET A 119 1.86 4.59 -3.81
CA MET A 119 0.46 5.03 -3.78
C MET A 119 -0.02 5.23 -2.35
N LEU A 120 0.28 4.32 -1.43
CA LEU A 120 -0.07 4.49 -0.02
C LEU A 120 0.66 5.68 0.62
N GLY A 121 1.89 5.95 0.19
CA GLY A 121 2.68 7.10 0.63
C GLY A 121 2.03 8.45 0.32
N THR A 122 1.18 8.53 -0.70
CA THR A 122 0.43 9.76 -1.01
C THR A 122 -0.50 10.20 0.11
N LEU A 123 -0.98 9.28 0.97
CA LEU A 123 -1.76 9.62 2.16
C LEU A 123 -0.91 10.39 3.19
N ILE A 124 0.37 10.03 3.31
CA ILE A 124 1.32 10.76 4.16
C ILE A 124 1.62 12.13 3.56
N SER A 125 1.82 12.20 2.23
CA SER A 125 1.99 13.46 1.52
C SER A 125 0.78 14.39 1.67
N LEU A 126 -0.45 13.87 1.62
CA LEU A 126 -1.68 14.66 1.86
C LEU A 126 -1.73 15.21 3.27
N ARG A 127 -1.32 14.41 4.26
CA ARG A 127 -1.22 14.87 5.65
C ARG A 127 -0.17 15.98 5.82
N GLU A 128 0.94 15.89 5.11
CA GLU A 128 2.05 16.85 5.20
C GLU A 128 1.86 18.07 4.28
N PHE A 129 0.89 18.02 3.38
CA PHE A 129 0.60 19.08 2.42
C PHE A 129 0.17 20.40 3.08
N ASP A 130 -0.61 20.32 4.17
CA ASP A 130 -1.05 21.49 4.93
C ASP A 130 -0.95 21.24 6.44
N SER A 131 -0.33 22.19 7.16
CA SER A 131 -0.09 22.07 8.59
C SER A 131 -1.37 22.10 9.44
N TYR A 132 -2.44 22.71 8.94
CA TYR A 132 -3.69 22.88 9.69
C TYR A 132 -4.74 21.82 9.35
N HIS A 133 -4.87 21.46 8.07
CA HIS A 133 -5.94 20.61 7.55
C HIS A 133 -5.44 19.32 6.89
N GLY A 134 -4.15 19.01 6.92
CA GLY A 134 -3.60 17.83 6.24
C GLY A 134 -4.27 16.50 6.65
N MET A 135 -4.54 16.32 7.95
CA MET A 135 -5.27 15.12 8.41
C MET A 135 -6.72 15.09 7.91
N PHE A 136 -7.37 16.26 7.78
CA PHE A 136 -8.71 16.33 7.19
C PHE A 136 -8.70 15.89 5.72
N TYR A 137 -7.74 16.34 4.92
CA TYR A 137 -7.60 15.87 3.52
C TYR A 137 -7.34 14.37 3.42
N THR A 138 -6.53 13.83 4.33
CA THR A 138 -6.23 12.39 4.39
C THR A 138 -7.50 11.57 4.68
N ILE A 139 -8.33 12.03 5.62
CA ILE A 139 -9.62 11.40 5.95
C ILE A 139 -10.56 11.45 4.74
N VAL A 140 -10.69 12.61 4.10
CA VAL A 140 -11.54 12.76 2.91
C VAL A 140 -11.10 11.80 1.81
N ALA A 141 -9.80 11.61 1.60
CA ALA A 141 -9.28 10.66 0.62
C ALA A 141 -9.60 9.19 0.96
N ILE A 142 -9.49 8.81 2.23
CA ILE A 142 -9.82 7.44 2.66
C ILE A 142 -11.33 7.18 2.54
N PHE A 143 -12.16 8.09 3.04
CA PHE A 143 -13.62 7.93 2.99
C PHE A 143 -14.17 8.04 1.57
N SER A 144 -13.56 8.84 0.69
CA SER A 144 -14.01 8.91 -0.71
C SER A 144 -13.87 7.57 -1.42
N ALA A 145 -12.78 6.83 -1.17
CA ALA A 145 -12.62 5.47 -1.69
C ALA A 145 -13.72 4.52 -1.18
N TRP A 146 -13.97 4.50 0.14
CA TRP A 146 -15.00 3.63 0.72
C TRP A 146 -16.43 3.99 0.30
N ILE A 147 -16.75 5.28 0.28
CA ILE A 147 -18.05 5.76 -0.17
C ILE A 147 -18.25 5.47 -1.66
N SER A 148 -17.19 5.60 -2.47
CA SER A 148 -17.21 5.23 -3.88
C SER A 148 -17.49 3.74 -4.07
N ASP A 149 -16.86 2.86 -3.29
CA ASP A 149 -17.10 1.42 -3.37
C ASP A 149 -18.54 1.05 -2.96
N MET A 150 -19.05 1.64 -1.88
CA MET A 150 -20.45 1.46 -1.48
C MET A 150 -21.41 2.00 -2.54
N GLY A 151 -21.14 3.20 -3.07
CA GLY A 151 -21.93 3.84 -4.10
C GLY A 151 -21.98 3.01 -5.39
N ALA A 152 -20.84 2.48 -5.82
CA ALA A 152 -20.73 1.59 -6.97
C ALA A 152 -21.52 0.28 -6.75
N PHE A 153 -21.48 -0.29 -5.55
CA PHE A 153 -22.28 -1.47 -5.21
C PHE A 153 -23.79 -1.19 -5.28
N PHE A 154 -24.26 -0.10 -4.67
CA PHE A 154 -25.69 0.26 -4.71
C PHE A 154 -26.15 0.61 -6.12
N ALA A 155 -25.40 1.44 -6.84
CA ALA A 155 -25.74 1.83 -8.20
C ALA A 155 -25.72 0.62 -9.15
N GLY A 156 -24.73 -0.25 -9.02
CA GLY A 156 -24.62 -1.49 -9.80
C GLY A 156 -25.75 -2.47 -9.49
N SER A 157 -26.17 -2.59 -8.22
CA SER A 157 -27.27 -3.48 -7.82
C SER A 157 -28.64 -2.97 -8.29
N LEU A 158 -28.88 -1.65 -8.24
CA LEU A 158 -30.17 -1.05 -8.59
C LEU A 158 -30.33 -0.78 -10.09
N TRP A 159 -29.25 -0.40 -10.78
CA TRP A 159 -29.30 0.05 -12.18
C TRP A 159 -28.35 -0.72 -13.12
N GLY A 160 -27.59 -1.69 -12.61
CA GLY A 160 -26.61 -2.43 -13.42
C GLY A 160 -27.29 -3.40 -14.39
N THR A 161 -27.19 -3.10 -15.68
CA THR A 161 -27.66 -3.97 -16.77
C THR A 161 -26.52 -4.50 -17.65
N HIS A 162 -25.36 -3.83 -17.65
CA HIS A 162 -24.22 -4.18 -18.48
C HIS A 162 -22.92 -4.24 -17.66
N LYS A 163 -22.21 -5.38 -17.72
CA LYS A 163 -20.92 -5.54 -17.04
C LYS A 163 -19.81 -4.83 -17.82
N LEU A 164 -18.94 -4.10 -17.14
CA LEU A 164 -17.78 -3.44 -17.75
C LEU A 164 -16.67 -4.43 -18.12
N CYS A 165 -16.38 -5.40 -17.23
CA CYS A 165 -15.28 -6.36 -17.40
C CYS A 165 -15.74 -7.81 -17.17
N PRO A 166 -16.58 -8.38 -18.05
CA PRO A 166 -17.27 -9.66 -17.80
C PRO A 166 -16.35 -10.88 -17.65
N GLN A 167 -15.11 -10.82 -18.17
CA GLN A 167 -14.15 -11.94 -18.12
C GLN A 167 -13.17 -11.88 -16.96
N ILE A 168 -13.12 -10.76 -16.21
CA ILE A 168 -12.06 -10.47 -15.23
C ILE A 168 -12.63 -10.03 -13.89
N SER A 169 -13.76 -9.33 -13.89
CA SER A 169 -14.40 -8.77 -12.70
C SER A 169 -15.68 -9.56 -12.37
N PRO A 170 -15.91 -9.92 -11.09
CA PRO A 170 -17.11 -10.64 -10.66
C PRO A 170 -18.41 -9.89 -11.00
#